data_AF-A0A2R8AIF4-F1
#
_entry.id   AF-A0A2R8AIF4-F1
#
_cell.length_a   1.000
_cell.length_b   1.000
_cell.length_c   1.000
_cell.angle_alpha   90.00
_cell.angle_beta   90.00
_cell.angle_gamma   90.00
#
_symmetry.space_group_name_H-M   'P 1'
#
loop_
_entity.id
_entity.type
_entity.pdbx_description
1 polymer ?
#
loop_
_entity_poly.entity_id
_entity_poly.type
_entity_poly.pdbx_seq_one_letter_code
_entity_poly.pdbx_strand_id
1 'polypeptide(L)'
;MYTANLALRFLLELAALAGFSVLAWSLSEGFWRFIAVGVTVFTIGALWATFAVPDDPSRSGNAPVPVPGVVRLVLEWAVLFGGAWAFYAIGYSWPGFWLATLTVVHYLLWTSRIAWLLQN
;
A
#
# COMPACT_ATOMS: atom_id res chain seq x y z
N MET A 1 11.20 17.40 -2.26
CA MET A 1 10.86 15.97 -2.02
C MET A 1 12.00 15.33 -1.24
N TYR A 2 11.72 14.70 -0.11
CA TYR A 2 12.74 13.94 0.62
C TYR A 2 12.88 12.56 -0.01
N THR A 3 13.94 12.33 -0.79
CA THR A 3 14.22 11.05 -1.49
C THR A 3 14.16 9.85 -0.54
N ALA A 4 14.62 10.02 0.70
CA ALA A 4 14.53 9.00 1.73
C ALA A 4 13.09 8.55 2.04
N ASN A 5 12.12 9.47 2.05
CA ASN A 5 10.73 9.12 2.35
C ASN A 5 10.04 8.39 1.18
N LEU A 6 10.47 8.67 -0.05
CA LEU A 6 10.03 7.90 -1.23
C LEU A 6 10.60 6.49 -1.22
N ALA A 7 11.88 6.34 -0.87
CA ALA A 7 12.50 5.03 -0.70
C ALA A 7 11.80 4.23 0.41
N LEU A 8 11.51 4.86 1.56
CA LEU A 8 10.72 4.26 2.63
C LEU A 8 9.34 3.82 2.12
N ARG A 9 8.62 4.71 1.43
CA ARG A 9 7.31 4.39 0.85
C ARG A 9 7.39 3.16 -0.05
N PHE A 10 8.35 3.10 -0.96
CA PHE A 10 8.53 1.97 -1.86
C PHE A 10 8.76 0.65 -1.10
N LEU A 11 9.60 0.66 -0.06
CA LEU A 11 9.82 -0.52 0.79
C LEU A 11 8.54 -0.94 1.55
N LEU A 12 7.75 0.03 2.02
CA LEU A 12 6.46 -0.25 2.66
C LEU A 12 5.44 -0.83 1.68
N GLU A 13 5.42 -0.35 0.43
CA GLU A 13 4.57 -0.89 -0.64
C GLU A 13 4.92 -2.37 -0.93
N LEU A 14 6.21 -2.71 -1.05
CA LEU A 14 6.66 -4.08 -1.23
C LEU A 14 6.31 -4.96 -0.02
N ALA A 15 6.52 -4.47 1.19
CA ALA A 15 6.20 -5.19 2.42
C ALA A 15 4.69 -5.45 2.56
N ALA A 16 3.85 -4.46 2.24
CA ALA A 16 2.40 -4.61 2.27
C ALA A 16 1.91 -5.64 1.26
N LEU A 17 2.45 -5.59 0.03
CA LEU A 17 2.14 -6.56 -1.02
C LEU A 17 2.56 -7.98 -0.62
N ALA A 18 3.70 -8.13 0.04
CA ALA A 18 4.14 -9.40 0.62
C ALA A 18 3.18 -9.87 1.71
N GLY A 19 2.74 -8.99 2.62
CA GLY A 19 1.78 -9.33 3.68
C GLY A 19 0.48 -9.92 3.12
N PHE A 20 -0.13 -9.25 2.14
CA PHE A 20 -1.31 -9.78 1.45
C PHE A 20 -1.05 -11.09 0.71
N SER A 21 0.11 -11.22 0.07
CA SER A 21 0.47 -12.45 -0.67
C SER A 21 0.64 -13.64 0.27
N VAL A 22 1.28 -13.46 1.43
CA VAL A 22 1.43 -14.52 2.42
C VAL A 22 0.09 -14.89 3.04
N LEU A 23 -0.79 -13.91 3.30
CA LEU A 23 -2.17 -14.18 3.72
C LEU A 23 -2.92 -14.99 2.67
N ALA A 24 -2.91 -14.58 1.40
CA ALA A 24 -3.57 -15.31 0.31
C ALA A 24 -3.04 -16.76 0.17
N TRP A 25 -1.73 -16.94 0.31
CA TRP A 25 -1.09 -18.25 0.33
C TRP A 25 -1.57 -19.12 1.51
N SER A 26 -1.74 -18.52 2.69
CA SER A 26 -2.21 -19.24 3.89
C SER A 26 -3.68 -19.67 3.81
N LEU A 27 -4.51 -18.93 3.07
CA LEU A 27 -5.94 -19.18 2.90
C LEU A 27 -6.28 -20.16 1.77
N SER A 28 -5.27 -20.70 1.09
CA SER A 28 -5.44 -21.57 -0.07
C SER A 28 -4.53 -22.80 0.03
N GLU A 29 -4.80 -23.82 -0.78
CA GLU A 29 -4.08 -25.10 -0.74
C GLU A 29 -3.65 -25.58 -2.14
N GLY A 30 -2.58 -26.38 -2.18
CA GLY A 30 -2.07 -26.98 -3.42
C GLY A 30 -1.79 -25.96 -4.53
N PHE A 31 -2.22 -26.28 -5.75
CA PHE A 31 -2.04 -25.43 -6.93
C PHE A 31 -2.78 -24.07 -6.82
N TRP A 32 -3.92 -24.03 -6.11
CA TRP A 32 -4.71 -22.81 -5.95
C TRP A 32 -3.96 -21.69 -5.24
N ARG A 33 -2.91 -22.01 -4.46
CA ARG A 33 -2.04 -21.02 -3.83
C ARG A 33 -1.39 -20.07 -4.81
N PHE A 34 -0.87 -20.59 -5.91
CA PHE A 34 -0.21 -19.77 -6.92
C PHE A 34 -1.19 -18.82 -7.59
N ILE A 35 -2.40 -19.30 -7.88
CA ILE A 35 -3.49 -18.48 -8.44
C ILE A 35 -3.90 -17.40 -7.44
N ALA A 36 -4.14 -17.76 -6.18
CA ALA A 36 -4.56 -16.82 -5.14
C ALA A 36 -3.53 -15.69 -4.95
N VAL A 37 -2.24 -16.02 -4.88
CA VAL A 37 -1.16 -15.02 -4.79
C VAL A 37 -1.10 -14.17 -6.05
N GLY A 38 -1.14 -14.77 -7.24
CA GLY A 38 -1.11 -14.04 -8.52
C GLY A 38 -2.27 -13.04 -8.65
N VAL A 39 -3.49 -13.47 -8.33
CA VAL A 39 -4.68 -12.61 -8.32
C VAL A 39 -4.54 -11.49 -7.29
N THR A 40 -4.03 -11.79 -6.10
CA THR A 40 -3.82 -10.80 -5.03
C THR A 40 -2.83 -9.71 -5.46
N VAL A 41 -1.66 -10.12 -5.97
CA VAL A 41 -0.62 -9.19 -6.44
C VAL A 41 -1.15 -8.34 -7.59
N PHE A 42 -1.80 -8.96 -8.57
CA PHE A 42 -2.37 -8.25 -9.72
C PHE A 42 -3.42 -7.24 -9.28
N THR A 43 -4.34 -7.64 -8.40
CA THR A 43 -5.44 -6.77 -7.96
C THR A 43 -4.92 -5.57 -7.19
N ILE A 44 -4.04 -5.79 -6.20
CA ILE A 44 -3.48 -4.69 -5.40
C ILE A 44 -2.63 -3.77 -6.27
N GLY A 45 -1.78 -4.34 -7.13
CA GLY A 45 -0.96 -3.58 -8.07
C GLY A 45 -1.80 -2.74 -9.04
N ALA A 46 -2.87 -3.34 -9.59
CA ALA A 46 -3.80 -2.65 -10.48
C ALA A 46 -4.47 -1.48 -9.74
N LEU A 47 -5.09 -1.73 -8.57
CA LEU A 47 -5.71 -0.68 -7.76
C LEU A 47 -4.71 0.45 -7.45
N TRP A 48 -3.49 0.10 -7.05
CA TRP A 48 -2.44 1.06 -6.71
C TRP A 48 -2.02 1.92 -7.90
N ALA A 49 -1.93 1.34 -9.10
CA ALA A 49 -1.45 1.99 -10.31
C ALA A 49 -2.54 2.80 -11.03
N THR A 50 -3.79 2.33 -11.04
CA THR A 50 -4.87 2.94 -11.82
C THR A 50 -5.50 4.14 -11.14
N PHE A 51 -5.84 4.02 -9.85
CA PHE A 51 -6.53 5.07 -9.10
C PHE A 51 -5.53 6.05 -8.51
N ALA A 52 -5.37 7.21 -9.13
CA ALA A 52 -4.42 8.22 -8.69
C ALA A 52 -5.01 9.62 -8.74
N VAL A 53 -4.40 10.53 -7.98
CA VAL A 53 -4.72 11.96 -8.03
C VAL A 53 -3.88 12.56 -9.17
N PRO A 54 -4.48 13.34 -10.07
CA PRO A 54 -3.73 14.10 -11.08
C PRO A 54 -2.63 14.94 -10.45
N ASP A 55 -1.48 15.03 -11.12
CA ASP A 55 -0.34 15.86 -10.70
C ASP A 55 0.21 15.54 -9.30
N ASP A 56 -0.04 14.32 -8.78
CA ASP A 56 0.50 13.90 -7.48
C ASP A 56 2.04 14.00 -7.48
N PRO A 57 2.62 14.85 -6.62
CA PRO A 57 4.06 15.10 -6.60
C PRO A 57 4.87 13.87 -6.19
N SER A 58 4.22 12.82 -5.67
CA SER A 58 4.86 11.56 -5.31
C SER A 58 4.99 10.57 -6.46
N ARG A 59 4.45 10.88 -7.64
CA ARG A 59 4.36 10.00 -8.81
C ARG A 59 4.66 10.77 -10.09
N SER A 60 4.56 10.09 -11.23
CA SER A 60 4.74 10.70 -12.55
C SER A 60 3.63 11.68 -12.97
N GLY A 61 2.65 11.96 -12.10
CA GLY A 61 1.48 12.80 -12.41
C GLY A 61 0.41 12.11 -13.28
N ASN A 62 0.70 10.95 -13.86
CA ASN A 62 -0.27 10.20 -14.67
C ASN A 62 -1.32 9.52 -13.76
N ALA A 63 -2.60 9.83 -14.01
CA ALA A 63 -3.73 9.24 -13.32
C ALA A 63 -4.68 8.57 -14.34
N PRO A 64 -4.49 7.26 -14.63
CA PRO A 64 -5.34 6.54 -15.58
C PRO A 64 -6.82 6.63 -15.21
N VAL A 65 -7.12 6.50 -13.92
CA VAL A 65 -8.43 6.79 -13.35
C VAL A 65 -8.25 7.87 -12.29
N PRO A 66 -8.59 9.14 -12.59
CA PRO A 66 -8.45 10.22 -11.64
C PRO A 66 -9.45 10.06 -10.49
N VAL A 67 -8.96 10.18 -9.25
CA VAL A 67 -9.78 10.13 -8.04
C VAL A 67 -9.44 11.30 -7.10
N PRO A 68 -10.39 11.73 -6.24
CA PRO A 68 -10.11 12.70 -5.20
C PRO A 68 -9.00 12.21 -4.25
N GLY A 69 -8.24 13.13 -3.69
CA GLY A 69 -7.12 12.82 -2.81
C GLY A 69 -7.53 12.10 -1.53
N VAL A 70 -8.74 12.34 -1.02
CA VAL A 70 -9.32 11.55 0.09
C VAL A 70 -9.49 10.08 -0.30
N VAL A 71 -10.00 9.80 -1.50
CA VAL A 71 -10.17 8.42 -2.00
C VAL A 71 -8.80 7.76 -2.16
N ARG A 72 -7.82 8.51 -2.70
CA ARG A 72 -6.44 8.03 -2.80
C ARG A 72 -5.85 7.74 -1.41
N LEU A 73 -6.08 8.59 -0.42
CA LEU A 73 -5.54 8.40 0.93
C LEU A 73 -6.14 7.15 1.59
N VAL A 74 -7.44 6.93 1.45
CA VAL A 74 -8.11 5.72 1.93
C VAL A 74 -7.54 4.47 1.26
N LEU A 75 -7.31 4.52 -0.06
CA LEU A 75 -6.66 3.42 -0.79
C LEU A 75 -5.24 3.17 -0.27
N GLU A 76 -4.46 4.24 -0.03
CA GLU A 76 -3.11 4.14 0.51
C GLU A 76 -3.10 3.47 1.89
N TRP A 77 -4.00 3.87 2.78
CA TRP A 77 -4.15 3.24 4.09
C TRP A 77 -4.64 1.81 4.00
N ALA A 78 -5.63 1.53 3.15
CA ALA A 78 -6.17 0.19 2.96
C ALA A 78 -5.10 -0.80 2.51
N VAL A 79 -4.19 -0.38 1.62
CA VAL A 79 -3.09 -1.26 1.19
C VAL A 79 -1.99 -1.33 2.25
N LEU A 80 -1.48 -0.20 2.75
CA LEU A 80 -0.32 -0.22 3.64
C LEU A 80 -0.65 -0.83 5.01
N PHE A 81 -1.73 -0.38 5.66
CA PHE A 81 -2.18 -0.97 6.92
C PHE A 81 -2.85 -2.32 6.71
N GLY A 82 -3.51 -2.55 5.58
CA GLY A 82 -4.07 -3.87 5.26
C GLY A 82 -2.99 -4.93 5.10
N GLY A 83 -1.82 -4.58 4.52
CA GLY A 83 -0.67 -5.48 4.46
C GLY A 83 -0.08 -5.78 5.84
N ALA A 84 -0.01 -4.79 6.72
CA ALA A 84 0.37 -4.99 8.12
C ALA A 84 -0.61 -5.90 8.86
N TRP A 85 -1.91 -5.67 8.69
CA TRP A 85 -2.97 -6.50 9.23
C TRP A 85 -2.89 -7.92 8.68
N ALA A 86 -2.59 -8.10 7.39
CA ALA A 86 -2.47 -9.41 6.75
C ALA A 86 -1.37 -10.26 7.39
N PHE A 87 -0.21 -9.67 7.71
CA PHE A 87 0.82 -10.36 8.50
C PHE A 87 0.34 -10.72 9.90
N TYR A 88 -0.31 -9.78 10.59
CA TYR A 88 -0.81 -9.99 11.94
C TYR A 88 -1.86 -11.11 12.00
N ALA A 89 -2.77 -11.15 11.03
CA ALA A 89 -3.89 -12.11 10.94
C ALA A 89 -3.43 -13.58 10.88
N ILE A 90 -2.21 -13.83 10.41
CA ILE A 90 -1.61 -15.17 10.28
C ILE A 90 -0.47 -15.39 11.28
N GLY A 91 -0.38 -14.56 12.31
CA GLY A 91 0.56 -14.71 13.43
C GLY A 91 1.94 -14.09 13.24
N TYR A 92 2.22 -13.41 12.12
CA TYR A 92 3.47 -12.64 11.93
C TYR A 92 3.39 -11.25 12.59
N SER A 93 3.28 -11.23 13.92
CA SER A 93 3.08 -10.00 14.69
C SER A 93 4.22 -8.99 14.56
N TRP A 94 5.47 -9.45 14.52
CA TRP A 94 6.64 -8.56 14.39
C TRP A 94 6.68 -7.82 13.03
N PRO A 95 6.58 -8.51 11.87
CA PRO A 95 6.47 -7.84 10.58
C PRO A 95 5.26 -6.89 10.50
N GLY A 96 4.08 -7.33 10.97
CA GLY A 96 2.88 -6.49 10.98
C GLY A 96 3.06 -5.22 11.81
N PHE A 97 3.61 -5.34 13.01
CA PHE A 97 3.88 -4.20 13.90
C PHE A 97 4.83 -3.17 13.27
N TRP A 98 5.97 -3.63 12.73
CA TRP A 98 6.95 -2.72 12.12
C TRP A 98 6.42 -2.07 10.85
N LEU A 99 5.68 -2.81 10.01
CA LEU A 99 5.06 -2.24 8.82
C LEU A 99 4.07 -1.12 9.20
N ALA A 100 3.15 -1.39 10.14
CA ALA A 100 2.20 -0.36 10.60
C ALA A 100 2.90 0.85 11.21
N THR A 101 3.91 0.63 12.05
CA THR A 101 4.66 1.71 12.72
C THR A 101 5.40 2.57 11.70
N LEU A 102 6.11 1.96 10.75
CA LEU A 102 6.83 2.67 9.71
C LEU A 102 5.88 3.38 8.73
N THR A 103 4.70 2.83 8.47
CA THR A 103 3.63 3.52 7.72
C THR A 103 3.19 4.79 8.45
N VAL A 104 2.99 4.76 9.76
CA VAL A 104 2.67 5.98 10.55
C VAL A 104 3.81 6.99 10.45
N VAL A 105 5.06 6.56 10.64
CA VAL A 105 6.24 7.44 10.50
C VAL A 105 6.30 8.08 9.12
N HIS A 106 6.07 7.30 8.05
CA HIS A 106 6.04 7.79 6.68
C HIS A 106 5.03 8.94 6.49
N TYR A 107 3.80 8.79 7.02
CA TYR A 107 2.77 9.82 6.95
C TYR A 107 3.14 11.06 7.78
N LEU A 108 3.71 10.88 8.96
CA LEU A 108 4.18 12.00 9.80
C LEU A 108 5.30 12.80 9.13
N LEU A 109 6.13 12.17 8.30
CA LEU A 109 7.18 12.86 7.55
C LEU A 109 6.64 13.65 6.33
N TRP A 110 5.40 13.42 5.91
CA TRP A 110 4.81 13.96 4.67
C TRP A 110 3.49 14.71 4.89
N THR A 111 3.37 15.41 6.02
CA THR A 111 2.17 16.20 6.38
C THR A 111 1.73 17.19 5.30
N SER A 112 2.68 17.81 4.58
CA SER A 112 2.38 18.73 3.48
C SER A 112 1.66 18.05 2.31
N ARG A 113 2.04 16.81 1.94
CA ARG A 113 1.33 16.04 0.91
C ARG A 113 -0.04 15.60 1.40
N ILE A 114 -0.18 15.21 2.66
CA ILE A 114 -1.48 14.85 3.23
C ILE A 114 -2.43 16.06 3.16
N ALA A 115 -1.98 17.24 3.56
CA ALA A 115 -2.77 18.47 3.45
C ALA A 115 -3.17 18.75 1.99
N TRP A 116 -2.28 18.54 1.03
CA TRP A 116 -2.58 18.66 -0.41
C TRP A 116 -3.63 17.65 -0.87
N LEU A 117 -3.53 16.37 -0.47
CA LEU A 117 -4.52 15.33 -0.78
C LEU A 117 -5.89 15.58 -0.15
N LEU A 118 -5.98 16.36 0.92
CA LEU A 118 -7.26 16.73 1.53
C LEU A 118 -7.92 17.91 0.81
N GLN A 119 -7.18 18.63 -0.02
CA GLN A 119 -7.65 19.82 -0.76
C GLN A 119 -7.95 19.54 -2.23
N ASN A 120 -7.55 18.37 -2.74
CA ASN A 120 -7.71 17.90 -4.13
C ASN A 120 -8.37 16.52 -4.14
#